data_AF-A0A0D6L3B9-F1
#
_entry.id   AF-A0A0D6L3B9-F1
#
_cell.length_a   1.000
_cell.length_b   1.000
_cell.length_c   1.000
_cell.angle_alpha   90.00
_cell.angle_beta   90.00
_cell.angle_gamma   90.00
#
_symmetry.space_group_name_H-M   'P 1'
#
loop_
_entity.id
_entity.type
_entity.pdbx_description
1 polymer ?
#
loop_
_entity_poly.entity_id
_entity_poly.type
_entity_poly.pdbx_seq_one_letter_code
_entity_poly.pdbx_strand_id
1 'polypeptide(L)'
;DLELAVPGTYDPSQPVVGIASIGTHLQVISSKQRPRKMTIRGSNGREYAFLLKGHEDPRQDERVMQLFGLINTLLVNNAETCRRNLTIQRYSIVALSHNSGLIGWVPDCDTLHSLVRDYRDKKKVSLSLEHKVMQSLAQDTEQVTLMQKVQLFERALASTTGDDLQHILWLKSPSSEVWFDRRTNYTRSMACMSMVGYILGLGD
;
A
#
# COMPACT_ATOMS: atom_id res chain seq x y z
N ASP A 1 -27.42 14.09 -11.12
CA ASP A 1 -27.64 13.92 -9.67
C ASP A 1 -28.37 12.64 -9.38
N LEU A 2 -27.63 11.60 -9.00
CA LEU A 2 -28.23 10.36 -8.50
C LEU A 2 -28.42 10.50 -6.98
N GLU A 3 -29.53 9.96 -6.48
CA GLU A 3 -29.79 9.85 -5.03
C GLU A 3 -28.87 8.79 -4.36
N LEU A 4 -28.21 7.95 -5.16
CA LEU A 4 -27.28 6.94 -4.69
C LEU A 4 -26.00 7.59 -4.13
N ALA A 5 -25.60 7.18 -2.93
CA ALA A 5 -24.37 7.61 -2.29
C ALA A 5 -23.12 7.21 -3.09
N VAL A 6 -22.07 8.01 -2.99
CA VAL A 6 -20.73 7.62 -3.47
C VAL A 6 -20.30 6.34 -2.72
N PRO A 7 -19.80 5.30 -3.42
CA PRO A 7 -19.44 4.03 -2.79
C PRO A 7 -18.46 4.20 -1.61
N GLY A 8 -18.79 3.61 -0.46
CA GLY A 8 -17.93 3.64 0.72
C GLY A 8 -17.88 4.96 1.49
N THR A 9 -18.75 5.93 1.19
CA THR A 9 -18.82 7.23 1.92
C THR A 9 -20.04 7.35 2.84
N TYR A 10 -20.92 6.35 2.89
CA TYR A 10 -22.11 6.41 3.74
C TYR A 10 -21.76 6.33 5.22
N ASP A 11 -22.24 7.30 5.99
CA ASP A 11 -22.14 7.35 7.45
C ASP A 11 -23.50 7.81 8.00
N PRO A 12 -24.15 7.05 8.90
CA PRO A 12 -25.47 7.39 9.43
C PRO A 12 -25.50 8.70 10.22
N SER A 13 -24.35 9.20 10.68
CA SER A 13 -24.22 10.46 11.42
C SER A 13 -23.99 11.68 10.51
N GLN A 14 -23.76 11.47 9.21
CA GLN A 14 -23.41 12.52 8.26
C GLN A 14 -24.43 12.61 7.12
N PRO A 15 -24.57 13.79 6.48
CA PRO A 15 -25.36 13.91 5.25
C PRO A 15 -24.84 12.99 4.15
N VAL A 16 -25.77 12.37 3.41
CA VAL A 16 -25.43 11.47 2.32
C VAL A 16 -24.77 12.24 1.17
N VAL A 17 -23.55 11.83 0.80
CA VAL A 17 -22.87 12.35 -0.38
C VAL A 17 -23.32 11.56 -1.60
N GLY A 18 -24.34 12.05 -2.32
CA GLY A 18 -24.81 11.47 -3.59
C GLY A 18 -23.81 11.59 -4.74
N ILE A 19 -23.96 10.76 -5.77
CA ILE A 19 -23.14 10.82 -7.00
C ILE A 19 -23.65 11.96 -7.90
N ALA A 20 -22.83 13.00 -8.07
CA ALA A 20 -23.14 14.10 -8.98
C ALA A 20 -22.82 13.70 -10.43
N SER A 21 -21.61 13.18 -10.67
CA SER A 21 -21.19 12.68 -11.99
C SER A 21 -20.07 11.66 -11.89
N ILE A 22 -19.91 10.86 -12.95
CA ILE A 22 -18.82 9.89 -13.11
C ILE A 22 -17.87 10.44 -14.20
N GLY A 23 -16.57 10.36 -13.97
CA GLY A 23 -15.57 10.77 -14.94
C GLY A 23 -15.68 9.97 -16.25
N THR A 24 -15.62 10.66 -17.38
CA THR A 24 -15.75 10.06 -18.72
C THR A 24 -14.51 9.28 -19.16
N HIS A 25 -13.35 9.55 -18.55
CA HIS A 25 -12.09 8.90 -18.85
C HIS A 25 -11.65 8.02 -17.68
N LEU A 26 -11.30 6.78 -18.00
CA LEU A 26 -10.77 5.81 -17.06
C LEU A 26 -9.31 5.54 -17.36
N GLN A 27 -8.42 5.83 -16.40
CA GLN A 27 -7.01 5.53 -16.56
C GLN A 27 -6.79 4.03 -16.31
N VAL A 28 -6.26 3.32 -17.30
CA VAL A 28 -5.91 1.89 -17.15
C VAL A 28 -4.52 1.80 -16.51
N ILE A 29 -4.41 1.08 -15.39
CA ILE A 29 -3.13 0.83 -14.72
C ILE A 29 -2.41 -0.31 -15.43
N SER A 30 -1.15 -0.10 -15.81
CA SER A 30 -0.31 -1.11 -16.46
C SER A 30 0.15 -2.18 -15.46
N SER A 31 -0.72 -3.15 -15.17
CA SER A 31 -0.43 -4.35 -14.37
C SER A 31 -1.05 -5.58 -15.02
N LYS A 32 -0.78 -6.78 -14.47
CA LYS A 32 -1.31 -8.06 -14.98
C LYS A 32 -2.84 -8.03 -15.15
N GLN A 33 -3.56 -7.49 -14.18
CA GLN A 33 -5.03 -7.43 -14.17
C GLN A 33 -5.61 -6.19 -14.85
N ARG A 34 -4.75 -5.23 -15.25
CA ARG A 34 -5.13 -3.97 -15.91
C ARG A 34 -6.34 -3.28 -15.26
N PRO A 35 -6.33 -3.02 -13.94
CA PRO A 35 -7.46 -2.37 -13.27
C PRO A 35 -7.63 -0.92 -13.75
N ARG A 36 -8.84 -0.39 -13.62
CA ARG A 36 -9.19 0.95 -14.09
C ARG A 36 -9.27 1.90 -12.91
N LYS A 37 -8.53 3.00 -12.95
CA LYS A 37 -8.73 4.12 -12.02
C LYS A 37 -9.89 4.96 -12.54
N MET A 38 -10.98 4.98 -11.78
CA MET A 38 -12.17 5.77 -12.04
C MET A 38 -12.30 6.90 -11.03
N THR A 39 -12.90 8.01 -11.43
CA THR A 39 -13.17 9.15 -10.55
C THR A 39 -14.67 9.42 -10.53
N ILE A 40 -15.21 9.63 -9.34
CA ILE A 40 -16.61 9.98 -9.10
C ILE A 40 -16.64 11.35 -8.41
N ARG A 41 -17.42 12.28 -8.95
CA ARG A 41 -17.67 13.58 -8.31
C ARG A 41 -18.88 13.44 -7.39
N GLY A 42 -18.69 13.76 -6.11
CA GLY A 42 -19.76 13.81 -5.13
C GLY A 42 -20.58 15.08 -5.24
N SER A 43 -21.82 15.03 -4.73
CA SER A 43 -22.71 16.19 -4.55
C SER A 43 -22.12 17.28 -3.65
N ASN A 44 -21.15 16.94 -2.80
CA ASN A 44 -20.37 17.89 -2.01
C ASN A 44 -19.25 18.59 -2.80
N GLY A 45 -19.14 18.34 -4.11
CA GLY A 45 -18.13 18.92 -4.99
C GLY A 45 -16.76 18.25 -4.94
N ARG A 46 -16.53 17.26 -4.06
CA ARG A 46 -15.25 16.55 -3.96
C ARG A 46 -15.15 15.43 -4.98
N GLU A 47 -13.92 15.12 -5.40
CA GLU A 47 -13.63 13.97 -6.25
C GLU A 47 -13.18 12.78 -5.42
N TYR A 48 -13.74 11.62 -5.75
CA TYR A 48 -13.46 10.34 -5.11
C TYR A 48 -12.90 9.40 -6.17
N ALA A 49 -11.64 9.03 -6.02
CA ALA A 49 -10.99 8.08 -6.92
C ALA A 49 -11.18 6.64 -6.40
N PHE A 50 -11.40 5.72 -7.31
CA PHE A 50 -11.52 4.28 -7.05
C PHE A 50 -10.70 3.50 -8.06
N LEU A 51 -10.17 2.37 -7.60
CA LEU A 51 -9.61 1.33 -8.44
C LEU A 51 -10.70 0.28 -8.69
N LEU A 52 -11.19 0.24 -9.93
CA LEU A 52 -12.09 -0.78 -10.42
C LEU A 52 -11.27 -2.03 -10.79
N LYS A 53 -11.40 -3.06 -9.96
CA LYS A 53 -10.85 -4.40 -10.19
C LYS A 53 -11.91 -5.27 -10.86
N GLY A 54 -11.48 -6.03 -11.86
CA GLY A 54 -12.28 -7.07 -12.50
C GLY A 54 -11.54 -8.40 -12.46
N HIS A 55 -12.30 -9.49 -12.58
CA HIS A 55 -11.82 -10.87 -12.47
C HIS A 55 -11.22 -11.24 -11.12
N GLU A 56 -11.61 -10.53 -10.06
CA GLU A 56 -11.14 -10.75 -8.69
C GLU A 56 -12.31 -10.55 -7.72
N ASP A 57 -12.46 -11.46 -6.75
CA ASP A 57 -13.50 -11.35 -5.73
C ASP A 57 -13.00 -10.47 -4.56
N PRO A 58 -13.54 -9.25 -4.39
CA PRO A 58 -13.02 -8.30 -3.39
C PRO A 58 -13.51 -8.61 -1.97
N ARG A 59 -14.40 -9.61 -1.78
CA ARG A 59 -15.05 -9.85 -0.48
C ARG A 59 -14.07 -10.29 0.61
N GLN A 60 -13.00 -11.00 0.25
CA GLN A 60 -11.97 -11.34 1.23
C GLN A 60 -11.29 -10.09 1.77
N ASP A 61 -10.83 -9.21 0.88
CA ASP A 61 -10.22 -7.93 1.25
C ASP A 61 -11.19 -7.05 2.05
N GLU A 62 -12.49 -7.05 1.69
CA GLU A 62 -13.53 -6.32 2.42
C GLU A 62 -13.59 -6.75 3.90
N ARG A 63 -13.56 -8.07 4.16
CA ARG A 63 -13.56 -8.59 5.54
C ARG A 63 -12.27 -8.27 6.29
N VAL A 64 -11.13 -8.26 5.60
CA VAL A 64 -9.86 -7.81 6.18
C VAL A 64 -9.94 -6.34 6.59
N MET A 65 -10.52 -5.47 5.75
CA MET A 65 -10.73 -4.05 6.10
C MET A 65 -11.71 -3.84 7.27
N GLN A 66 -12.70 -4.72 7.43
CA GLN A 66 -13.58 -4.73 8.61
C GLN A 66 -12.82 -5.13 9.88
N LEU A 67 -11.99 -6.17 9.80
CA LEU A 67 -11.13 -6.58 10.91
C LEU A 67 -10.15 -5.47 11.31
N PHE A 68 -9.55 -4.77 10.34
CA PHE A 68 -8.71 -3.61 10.62
C PHE A 68 -9.49 -2.49 11.32
N GLY A 69 -10.79 -2.34 11.00
CA GLY A 69 -11.68 -1.43 11.72
C GLY A 69 -11.82 -1.79 13.19
N LEU A 70 -12.05 -3.07 13.50
CA LEU A 70 -12.08 -3.57 14.87
C LEU A 70 -10.74 -3.35 15.59
N ILE A 71 -9.61 -3.65 14.94
CA ILE A 71 -8.28 -3.48 15.53
C ILE A 71 -8.03 -2.01 15.85
N ASN A 72 -8.37 -1.07 14.97
CA ASN A 72 -8.24 0.36 15.24
C ASN A 72 -9.06 0.79 16.46
N THR A 73 -10.28 0.26 16.63
CA THR A 73 -11.09 0.50 17.83
C THR A 73 -10.38 0.02 19.10
N LEU A 74 -9.77 -1.17 19.06
CA LEU A 74 -9.02 -1.70 20.21
C LEU A 74 -7.76 -0.86 20.51
N LEU A 75 -7.04 -0.42 19.49
CA LEU A 75 -5.84 0.41 19.63
C LEU A 75 -6.16 1.81 20.16
N VAL A 76 -7.32 2.37 19.83
CA VAL A 76 -7.75 3.68 20.37
C VAL A 76 -8.23 3.56 21.82
N ASN A 77 -8.86 2.45 22.19
CA ASN A 77 -9.38 2.23 23.54
C ASN A 77 -8.29 1.98 24.59
N ASN A 78 -7.10 1.53 24.18
CA ASN A 78 -5.96 1.38 25.09
C ASN A 78 -5.13 2.68 25.15
N ALA A 79 -4.90 3.19 26.36
CA ALA A 79 -4.26 4.49 26.59
C ALA A 79 -2.82 4.57 26.03
N GLU A 80 -2.05 3.47 26.08
CA GLU A 80 -0.66 3.47 25.61
C GLU A 80 -0.58 3.47 24.08
N THR A 81 -1.40 2.65 23.43
CA THR A 81 -1.47 2.56 21.96
C THR A 81 -2.09 3.82 21.36
N CYS A 82 -3.11 4.38 22.01
CA CYS A 82 -3.73 5.65 21.64
C CYS A 82 -2.73 6.81 21.73
N ARG A 83 -1.99 6.93 22.84
CA ARG A 83 -0.93 7.95 22.99
C ARG A 83 0.16 7.87 21.93
N ARG A 84 0.41 6.67 21.38
CA ARG A 84 1.38 6.43 20.30
C ARG A 84 0.79 6.59 18.90
N ASN A 85 -0.51 6.89 18.79
CA ASN A 85 -1.27 6.98 17.54
C ASN A 85 -1.10 5.74 16.66
N LEU A 86 -1.17 4.54 17.27
CA LEU A 86 -1.15 3.30 16.52
C LEU A 86 -2.48 3.13 15.79
N THR A 87 -2.43 3.10 14.46
CA THR A 87 -3.59 2.93 13.61
C THR A 87 -3.19 2.23 12.32
N ILE A 88 -4.12 1.45 11.78
CA ILE A 88 -4.01 0.81 10.47
C ILE A 88 -4.73 1.70 9.47
N GLN A 89 -4.02 2.11 8.42
CA GLN A 89 -4.63 2.84 7.32
C GLN A 89 -5.56 1.88 6.56
N ARG A 90 -6.85 2.22 6.52
CA ARG A 90 -7.88 1.46 5.81
C ARG A 90 -8.31 2.20 4.56
N TYR A 91 -8.86 1.45 3.61
CA TYR A 91 -9.51 1.99 2.43
C TYR A 91 -10.86 1.30 2.22
N SER A 92 -11.77 1.97 1.52
CA SER A 92 -13.09 1.40 1.24
C SER A 92 -12.98 0.28 0.21
N ILE A 93 -13.77 -0.77 0.38
CA ILE A 93 -13.92 -1.83 -0.61
C ILE A 93 -15.40 -2.09 -0.76
N VAL A 94 -15.88 -2.06 -2.01
CA VAL A 94 -17.28 -2.29 -2.35
C VAL A 94 -17.33 -3.37 -3.41
N ALA A 95 -17.86 -4.53 -3.04
CA ALA A 95 -18.09 -5.62 -3.98
C ALA A 95 -19.25 -5.24 -4.93
N LEU A 96 -19.01 -5.31 -6.24
CA LEU A 96 -20.03 -5.07 -7.26
C LEU A 96 -20.63 -6.39 -7.76
N SER A 97 -19.81 -7.44 -7.83
CA SER A 97 -20.20 -8.79 -8.22
C SER A 97 -19.28 -9.82 -7.56
N HIS A 98 -19.46 -11.11 -7.87
CA HIS A 98 -18.56 -12.18 -7.44
C HIS A 98 -17.15 -12.11 -8.07
N ASN A 99 -16.94 -11.22 -9.05
CA ASN A 99 -15.69 -11.12 -9.81
C ASN A 99 -15.27 -9.66 -10.07
N SER A 100 -15.89 -8.69 -9.42
CA SER A 100 -15.54 -7.27 -9.60
C SER A 100 -15.86 -6.45 -8.35
N GLY A 101 -15.08 -5.39 -8.18
CA GLY A 101 -15.20 -4.51 -7.02
C GLY A 101 -14.54 -3.17 -7.24
N LEU A 102 -14.95 -2.23 -6.39
CA LEU A 102 -14.31 -0.92 -6.25
C LEU A 102 -13.46 -0.92 -5.00
N ILE A 103 -12.23 -0.48 -5.13
CA ILE A 103 -11.32 -0.22 -4.01
C ILE A 103 -11.08 1.29 -3.97
N GLY A 104 -11.30 1.92 -2.82
CA GLY A 104 -11.01 3.34 -2.61
C GLY A 104 -9.55 3.64 -2.91
N TRP A 105 -9.30 4.61 -3.78
CA TRP A 105 -7.94 5.03 -4.09
C TRP A 105 -7.36 5.79 -2.90
N VAL A 106 -6.19 5.35 -2.41
CA VAL A 106 -5.48 6.07 -1.37
C VAL A 106 -4.64 7.18 -2.01
N PRO A 107 -4.94 8.47 -1.76
CA PRO A 107 -4.18 9.58 -2.31
C PRO A 107 -2.77 9.64 -1.71
N ASP A 108 -1.87 10.34 -2.39
CA ASP A 108 -0.52 10.68 -1.90
C ASP A 108 0.31 9.49 -1.42
N CYS A 109 0.12 8.34 -2.07
CA CYS A 109 0.81 7.09 -1.75
C CYS A 109 1.62 6.57 -2.94
N ASP A 110 2.83 6.11 -2.65
CA ASP A 110 3.73 5.43 -3.58
C ASP A 110 3.97 4.00 -3.09
N THR A 111 4.23 3.05 -3.99
CA THR A 111 4.67 1.72 -3.57
C THR A 111 6.14 1.75 -3.18
N LEU A 112 6.58 0.85 -2.28
CA LEU A 112 7.99 0.74 -1.94
C LEU A 112 8.85 0.50 -3.20
N HIS A 113 8.36 -0.33 -4.11
CA HIS A 113 9.02 -0.59 -5.40
C HIS A 113 9.18 0.67 -6.24
N SER A 114 8.15 1.52 -6.38
CA SER A 114 8.28 2.76 -7.17
C SER A 114 9.25 3.74 -6.51
N LEU A 115 9.22 3.86 -5.18
CA LEU A 115 10.15 4.72 -4.45
C LEU A 115 11.62 4.29 -4.67
N VAL A 116 11.92 3.00 -4.53
CA VAL A 116 13.27 2.47 -4.71
C VAL A 116 13.72 2.61 -6.16
N ARG A 117 12.86 2.28 -7.13
CA ARG A 117 13.16 2.44 -8.56
C ARG A 117 13.51 3.88 -8.90
N ASP A 118 12.65 4.83 -8.53
CA ASP A 118 12.85 6.25 -8.87
C ASP A 118 14.10 6.83 -8.20
N TYR A 119 14.43 6.37 -6.99
CA TYR A 119 15.67 6.74 -6.29
C TYR A 119 16.91 6.19 -6.99
N ARG A 120 16.92 4.88 -7.30
CA ARG A 120 18.04 4.20 -7.97
C ARG A 120 18.28 4.75 -9.37
N ASP A 121 17.23 5.03 -10.13
CA ASP A 121 17.33 5.63 -11.47
C ASP A 121 17.99 7.02 -11.42
N LYS A 122 17.68 7.83 -10.40
CA LYS A 122 18.33 9.13 -10.15
C LYS A 122 19.79 8.98 -9.76
N LYS A 123 20.11 7.98 -8.94
CA LYS A 123 21.49 7.68 -8.49
C LYS A 123 22.30 6.87 -9.49
N LYS A 124 21.71 6.50 -10.64
CA LYS A 124 22.33 5.63 -11.66
C LYS A 124 22.74 4.26 -11.13
N VAL A 125 21.99 3.76 -10.15
CA VAL A 125 22.13 2.41 -9.60
C VAL A 125 21.16 1.48 -10.32
N SER A 126 21.60 0.28 -10.67
CA SER A 126 20.73 -0.73 -11.28
C SER A 126 19.67 -1.20 -10.28
N LEU A 127 18.39 -1.23 -10.66
CA LEU A 127 17.32 -1.73 -9.80
C LEU A 127 17.57 -3.16 -9.33
N SER A 128 18.10 -4.01 -10.21
CA SER A 128 18.41 -5.43 -9.94
C SER A 128 19.87 -5.66 -9.51
N LEU A 129 20.53 -4.69 -8.90
CA LEU A 129 21.95 -4.79 -8.51
C LEU A 129 22.23 -6.05 -7.68
N GLU A 130 21.44 -6.28 -6.62
CA GLU A 130 21.60 -7.42 -5.70
C GLU A 130 21.47 -8.74 -6.48
N HIS A 131 20.46 -8.82 -7.35
CA HIS A 131 20.23 -10.01 -8.17
C HIS A 131 21.36 -10.25 -9.17
N LYS A 132 21.90 -9.20 -9.79
CA LYS A 132 23.07 -9.30 -10.69
C LYS A 132 24.32 -9.78 -9.95
N VAL A 133 24.53 -9.33 -8.71
CA VAL A 133 25.62 -9.84 -7.87
C VAL A 133 25.45 -11.33 -7.62
N MET A 134 24.24 -11.79 -7.28
CA MET A 134 23.97 -13.22 -7.10
C MET A 134 24.20 -14.03 -8.38
N GLN A 135 23.73 -13.55 -9.54
CA GLN A 135 23.92 -14.21 -10.84
C GLN A 135 25.39 -14.26 -11.29
N SER A 136 26.22 -13.29 -10.87
CA SER A 136 27.66 -13.32 -11.16
C SER A 136 28.39 -14.45 -10.42
N LEU A 137 27.80 -14.93 -9.32
CA LEU A 137 28.36 -15.96 -8.46
C LEU A 137 27.82 -17.36 -8.77
N ALA A 138 26.64 -17.46 -9.39
CA ALA A 138 26.04 -18.72 -9.82
C ALA A 138 25.19 -18.51 -11.09
N GLN A 139 25.40 -19.35 -12.11
CA GLN A 139 24.66 -19.28 -13.39
C GLN A 139 23.15 -19.52 -13.22
N ASP A 140 22.77 -20.42 -12.29
CA ASP A 140 21.38 -20.71 -11.98
C ASP A 140 21.16 -20.64 -10.46
N THR A 141 20.65 -19.50 -10.00
CA THR A 141 20.37 -19.26 -8.58
C THR A 141 19.19 -20.08 -8.05
N GLU A 142 18.36 -20.68 -8.92
CA GLU A 142 17.18 -21.43 -8.50
C GLU A 142 17.52 -22.90 -8.18
N GLN A 143 18.47 -23.48 -8.91
CA GLN A 143 18.89 -24.88 -8.80
C GLN A 143 19.93 -25.17 -7.70
N VAL A 144 20.41 -24.15 -6.99
CA VAL A 144 21.37 -24.36 -5.89
C VAL A 144 20.70 -24.83 -4.61
N THR A 145 21.45 -25.56 -3.78
CA THR A 145 20.98 -26.03 -2.46
C THR A 145 20.66 -24.87 -1.52
N LEU A 146 19.85 -25.10 -0.48
CA LEU A 146 19.48 -24.06 0.48
C LEU A 146 20.72 -23.35 1.09
N MET A 147 21.74 -24.12 1.48
CA MET A 147 22.96 -23.54 2.05
C MET A 147 23.73 -22.68 1.05
N GLN A 148 23.74 -23.06 -0.23
CA GLN A 148 24.32 -22.24 -1.29
C GLN A 148 23.48 -20.96 -1.52
N LYS A 149 22.14 -21.03 -1.45
CA LYS A 149 21.29 -19.82 -1.52
C LYS A 149 21.62 -18.84 -0.39
N VAL A 150 21.82 -19.32 0.83
CA VAL A 150 22.22 -18.49 1.98
C VAL A 150 23.56 -17.82 1.69
N GLN A 151 24.57 -18.57 1.24
CA GLN A 151 25.89 -18.01 0.92
C GLN A 151 25.82 -16.95 -0.20
N LEU A 152 25.03 -17.18 -1.25
CA LEU A 152 24.84 -16.20 -2.32
C LEU A 152 24.14 -14.93 -1.81
N PHE A 153 23.12 -15.10 -0.98
CA PHE A 153 22.38 -14.00 -0.38
C PHE A 153 23.26 -13.15 0.54
N GLU A 154 24.02 -13.78 1.45
CA GLU A 154 24.95 -13.09 2.36
C GLU A 154 26.02 -12.31 1.59
N ARG A 155 26.53 -12.87 0.49
CA ARG A 155 27.50 -12.16 -0.36
C ARG A 155 26.89 -10.95 -1.07
N ALA A 156 25.67 -11.08 -1.59
CA ALA A 156 24.96 -9.96 -2.22
C ALA A 156 24.64 -8.86 -1.18
N LEU A 157 24.22 -9.27 0.02
CA LEU A 157 23.97 -8.38 1.14
C LEU A 157 25.25 -7.64 1.56
N ALA A 158 26.40 -8.32 1.67
CA ALA A 158 27.67 -7.68 2.02
C ALA A 158 28.21 -6.74 0.94
N SER A 159 27.80 -6.94 -0.32
CA SER A 159 28.23 -6.13 -1.47
C SER A 159 27.35 -4.90 -1.69
N THR A 160 26.26 -4.74 -0.92
CA THR A 160 25.29 -3.64 -1.05
C THR A 160 25.01 -3.02 0.32
N THR A 161 24.52 -1.78 0.36
CA THR A 161 24.35 -1.02 1.61
C THR A 161 22.94 -1.11 2.20
N GLY A 162 21.92 -1.27 1.36
CA GLY A 162 20.52 -1.36 1.80
C GLY A 162 19.94 -0.07 2.41
N ASP A 163 20.57 1.09 2.20
CA ASP A 163 20.22 2.38 2.81
C ASP A 163 19.26 3.24 1.97
N ASP A 164 18.84 2.75 0.79
CA ASP A 164 17.98 3.48 -0.15
C ASP A 164 16.73 4.07 0.51
N LEU A 165 16.00 3.27 1.28
CA LEU A 165 14.76 3.71 1.91
C LEU A 165 15.00 4.79 2.97
N GLN A 166 16.10 4.69 3.71
CA GLN A 166 16.50 5.70 4.69
C GLN A 166 16.76 7.04 3.99
N HIS A 167 17.51 7.02 2.88
CA HIS A 167 17.77 8.21 2.06
C HIS A 167 16.48 8.77 1.45
N ILE A 168 15.59 7.91 0.95
CA ILE A 168 14.31 8.33 0.39
C ILE A 168 13.47 9.07 1.44
N LEU A 169 13.33 8.50 2.65
CA LEU A 169 12.58 9.13 3.74
C LEU A 169 13.16 10.49 4.12
N TRP A 170 14.48 10.63 4.13
CA TRP A 170 15.15 11.91 4.35
C TRP A 170 14.89 12.90 3.20
N LEU A 171 15.21 12.52 1.97
CA LEU A 171 15.15 13.39 0.79
C LEU A 171 13.73 13.84 0.43
N LYS A 172 12.70 13.04 0.71
CA LYS A 172 11.29 13.42 0.49
C LYS A 172 10.73 14.28 1.64
N SER A 173 11.47 14.50 2.72
CA SER A 173 11.03 15.31 3.86
C SER A 173 11.51 16.76 3.74
N PRO A 174 10.63 17.75 3.89
CA PRO A 174 10.99 19.17 3.72
C PRO A 174 11.88 19.70 4.85
N SER A 175 11.82 19.08 6.03
CA SER A 175 12.57 19.48 7.21
C SER A 175 12.87 18.28 8.12
N SER A 176 13.80 18.48 9.07
CA SER A 176 14.28 17.43 9.98
C SER A 176 13.22 16.94 10.96
N GLU A 177 12.36 17.83 11.44
CA GLU A 177 11.24 17.50 12.33
C GLU A 177 10.18 16.67 11.61
N VAL A 178 9.83 17.05 10.37
CA VAL A 178 8.89 16.28 9.55
C VAL A 178 9.47 14.90 9.22
N TRP A 179 10.78 14.82 8.94
CA TRP A 179 11.44 13.53 8.77
C TRP A 179 11.36 12.66 10.02
N PHE A 180 11.60 13.24 11.20
CA PHE A 180 11.55 12.52 12.47
C PHE A 180 10.15 11.95 12.74
N ASP A 181 9.11 12.73 12.51
CA ASP A 181 7.72 12.30 12.64
C ASP A 181 7.35 11.23 11.60
N ARG A 182 7.72 11.42 10.34
CA ARG A 182 7.49 10.42 9.28
C ARG A 182 8.16 9.09 9.58
N ARG A 183 9.43 9.11 10.01
CA ARG A 183 10.16 7.90 10.40
C ARG A 183 9.50 7.22 11.59
N THR A 184 9.08 7.99 12.60
CA THR A 184 8.39 7.48 13.79
C THR A 184 7.07 6.80 13.41
N ASN A 185 6.27 7.44 12.54
CA ASN A 185 5.01 6.89 12.05
C ASN A 185 5.25 5.63 11.20
N TYR A 186 6.24 5.65 10.30
CA TYR A 186 6.62 4.49 9.49
C TYR A 186 6.98 3.28 10.35
N THR A 187 7.82 3.46 11.39
CA THR A 187 8.18 2.37 12.30
C THR A 187 6.96 1.81 13.04
N ARG A 188 6.08 2.70 13.54
CA ARG A 188 4.87 2.30 14.26
C ARG A 188 3.86 1.58 13.38
N SER A 189 3.62 2.10 12.17
CA SER A 189 2.69 1.50 11.20
C SER A 189 3.19 0.13 10.74
N MET A 190 4.50 0.01 10.48
CA MET A 190 5.11 -1.26 10.14
C MET A 190 4.96 -2.27 11.26
N ALA A 191 5.32 -1.91 12.51
CA ALA A 191 5.18 -2.82 13.65
C ALA A 191 3.73 -3.30 13.84
N CYS A 192 2.77 -2.38 13.71
CA CYS A 192 1.34 -2.72 13.81
C CYS A 192 0.93 -3.71 12.72
N MET A 193 1.26 -3.42 11.45
CA MET A 193 0.92 -4.30 10.33
C MET A 193 1.68 -5.64 10.36
N SER A 194 2.89 -5.69 10.89
CA SER A 194 3.62 -6.95 11.07
C SER A 194 2.91 -7.89 12.05
N MET A 195 2.46 -7.37 13.20
CA MET A 195 1.76 -8.19 14.19
C MET A 195 0.37 -8.62 13.70
N VAL A 196 -0.36 -7.69 13.08
CA VAL A 196 -1.69 -7.97 12.52
C VAL A 196 -1.60 -8.94 11.35
N GLY A 197 -0.64 -8.73 10.45
CA GLY A 197 -0.37 -9.61 9.32
C GLY A 197 0.02 -11.01 9.76
N TYR A 198 0.85 -11.13 10.81
CA TYR A 198 1.20 -12.43 11.40
C TYR A 198 -0.03 -13.17 11.95
N ILE A 199 -0.90 -12.49 12.70
CA ILE A 199 -2.12 -13.10 13.26
C ILE A 199 -3.09 -13.54 12.16
N LEU A 200 -3.24 -12.71 11.12
CA LEU A 200 -4.14 -12.99 10.01
C LEU A 200 -3.57 -14.02 9.02
N GLY A 201 -2.25 -14.23 9.01
CA GLY A 201 -1.56 -15.09 8.05
C GLY A 201 -1.40 -14.44 6.67
N LEU A 202 -1.23 -13.12 6.61
CA LEU A 202 -0.91 -12.40 5.37
C LEU A 202 0.58 -12.60 5.03
N GLY A 203 0.88 -13.22 3.89
CA GLY A 203 2.23 -13.66 3.51
C GLY A 203 2.71 -13.27 2.12
N ASP A 204 1.99 -12.38 1.43
CA ASP A 204 2.46 -11.65 0.23
C ASP A 204 2.95 -10.26 0.65
#